data_AF-A0A0D6AKP2-F1
#
_entry.id   AF-A0A0D6AKP2-F1
#
_cell.length_a   1.000
_cell.length_b   1.000
_cell.length_c   1.000
_cell.angle_alpha   90.00
_cell.angle_beta   90.00
_cell.angle_gamma   90.00
#
_symmetry.space_group_name_H-M   'P 1'
#
loop_
_entity.id
_entity.type
_entity.pdbx_description
1 polymer ?
#
loop_
_entity_poly.entity_id
_entity_poly.type
_entity_poly.pdbx_seq_one_letter_code
_entity_poly.pdbx_strand_id
1 'polypeptide(L)'
;MSKGKIDPEYVYLSDKTIEALEAWLNVRYHPLPHHSLFISLDNASRGHRLSDKSVYRLVKKYSSEIPEGKVLSPHQIRHSSITALLEATNGNVRLAQKFSRHSNLNTLMIYDDNRVALQQEAVNILANMV
;
A
#
# COMPACT_ATOMS: atom_id res chain seq x y z
N MET A 1 -14.46 6.34 -0.05
CA MET A 1 -14.60 7.57 0.75
C MET A 1 -15.82 7.41 1.65
N SER A 2 -15.68 7.63 2.96
CA SER A 2 -16.82 7.80 3.87
C SER A 2 -16.59 9.07 4.68
N LYS A 3 -17.64 9.91 4.76
CA LYS A 3 -17.70 11.11 5.60
C LYS A 3 -17.93 10.69 7.05
N GLY A 4 -17.24 11.32 7.99
CA GLY A 4 -17.57 11.26 9.43
C GLY A 4 -16.39 10.77 10.27
N LYS A 5 -15.82 11.71 11.06
CA LYS A 5 -14.84 11.51 12.14
C LYS A 5 -13.87 10.33 11.97
N ILE A 6 -12.71 10.62 11.41
CA ILE A 6 -11.57 9.70 11.44
C ILE A 6 -10.97 9.81 12.85
N ASP A 7 -11.38 8.95 13.75
CA ASP A 7 -10.64 8.78 15.00
C ASP A 7 -9.21 8.36 14.66
N PRO A 8 -8.19 8.94 15.32
CA PRO A 8 -6.80 8.59 15.05
C PRO A 8 -6.58 7.11 15.39
N GLU A 9 -6.42 6.27 14.35
CA GLU A 9 -6.14 4.85 14.50
C GLU A 9 -4.63 4.60 14.41
N TYR A 10 -4.03 4.12 15.50
CA TYR A 10 -2.62 3.73 15.54
C TYR A 10 -2.30 2.71 14.44
N VAL A 11 -1.15 2.89 13.78
CA VAL A 11 -0.64 1.98 12.76
C VAL A 11 0.64 1.36 13.30
N TYR A 12 0.74 0.04 13.23
CA TYR A 12 2.00 -0.65 13.48
C TYR A 12 2.90 -0.52 12.25
N LEU A 13 4.16 -0.16 12.47
CA LEU A 13 5.18 -0.05 11.44
C LEU A 13 6.20 -1.15 11.65
N SER A 14 6.70 -1.74 10.56
CA SER A 14 7.84 -2.66 10.63
C SER A 14 9.13 -1.90 10.95
N ASP A 15 10.12 -2.60 11.50
CA ASP A 15 11.44 -2.02 11.78
C ASP A 15 12.05 -1.35 10.55
N LYS A 16 11.91 -1.97 9.36
CA LYS A 16 12.35 -1.37 8.09
C LYS A 16 11.65 -0.07 7.73
N THR A 17 10.37 0.05 8.07
CA THR A 17 9.64 1.31 7.87
C THR A 17 10.11 2.38 8.85
N ILE A 18 10.38 1.99 10.11
CA ILE A 18 10.92 2.89 11.14
C ILE A 18 12.30 3.39 10.72
N GLU A 19 13.22 2.49 10.35
CA GLU A 19 14.56 2.82 9.85
C GLU A 19 14.49 3.83 8.68
N ALA A 20 13.60 3.60 7.71
CA ALA A 20 13.42 4.49 6.57
C ALA A 20 12.86 5.87 6.97
N LEU A 21 11.95 5.90 7.94
CA LEU A 21 11.40 7.14 8.48
C LEU A 21 12.47 7.92 9.24
N GLU A 22 13.25 7.29 10.10
CA GLU A 22 14.34 7.92 10.83
C GLU A 22 15.40 8.49 9.88
N ALA A 23 15.80 7.73 8.87
CA ALA A 23 16.70 8.21 7.82
C ALA A 23 16.12 9.45 7.12
N TRP A 24 14.83 9.43 6.78
CA TRP A 24 14.14 10.60 6.22
C TRP A 24 14.09 11.79 7.19
N LEU A 25 13.79 11.56 8.47
CA LEU A 25 13.73 12.59 9.50
C LEU A 25 15.09 13.28 9.70
N ASN A 26 16.20 12.55 9.54
CA ASN A 26 17.55 13.08 9.67
C ASN A 26 17.99 13.96 8.49
N VAL A 27 17.51 13.67 7.28
CA VAL A 27 17.91 14.40 6.06
C VAL A 27 16.91 15.46 5.64
N ARG A 28 15.64 15.34 6.05
CA ARG A 28 14.64 16.38 5.81
C ARG A 28 15.06 17.61 6.62
N TYR A 29 15.29 18.73 5.95
CA TYR A 29 15.57 20.02 6.57
C TYR A 29 14.66 20.26 7.77
N HIS A 30 15.20 20.69 8.93
CA HIS A 30 14.51 20.81 10.22
C HIS A 30 13.22 21.66 10.12
N PRO A 31 12.03 21.04 10.02
CA PRO A 31 10.79 21.78 9.98
C PRO A 31 10.35 22.10 11.41
N LEU A 32 9.60 23.20 11.59
CA LEU A 32 8.95 23.52 12.85
C LEU A 32 8.07 22.35 13.36
N PRO A 33 7.67 22.32 14.65
CA PRO A 33 6.94 21.22 15.28
C PRO A 33 5.59 20.80 14.65
N HIS A 34 5.16 21.42 13.56
CA HIS A 34 3.84 21.25 12.93
C HIS A 34 3.87 20.97 11.42
N HIS A 35 5.03 20.68 10.83
CA HIS A 35 5.06 20.33 9.40
C HIS A 35 4.60 18.91 9.15
N SER A 36 4.09 18.68 7.93
CA SER A 36 3.79 17.34 7.43
C SER A 36 5.01 16.42 7.50
N LEU A 37 4.78 15.12 7.74
CA LEU A 37 5.86 14.12 7.80
C LEU A 37 6.72 14.13 6.51
N PHE A 38 6.06 14.13 5.36
CA PHE A 38 6.69 14.26 4.05
C PHE A 38 6.49 15.66 3.48
N ILE A 39 7.60 16.32 3.18
CA ILE A 39 7.66 17.68 2.64
C ILE A 39 8.35 17.71 1.29
N SER A 40 8.04 18.72 0.48
CA SER A 40 8.78 18.98 -0.75
C SER A 40 10.17 19.55 -0.45
N LEU A 41 11.15 19.13 -1.25
CA LEU A 41 12.53 19.61 -1.21
C LEU A 41 12.90 20.48 -2.43
N ASP A 42 11.99 20.61 -3.39
CA ASP A 42 12.21 21.43 -4.58
C ASP A 42 12.29 22.93 -4.22
N ASN A 43 12.86 23.73 -5.11
CA ASN A 43 13.04 25.16 -4.86
C ASN A 43 11.72 25.95 -4.80
N ALA A 44 10.67 25.48 -5.45
CA ALA A 44 9.42 26.22 -5.61
C ALA A 44 8.45 26.03 -4.43
N SER A 45 8.53 24.89 -3.75
CA SER A 45 7.58 24.46 -2.71
C SER A 45 8.27 23.88 -1.48
N ARG A 46 9.56 24.14 -1.29
CA ARG A 46 10.36 23.66 -0.14
C ARG A 46 9.59 23.78 1.18
N GLY A 47 9.56 22.71 1.96
CA GLY A 47 8.92 22.68 3.27
C GLY A 47 7.39 22.52 3.27
N HIS A 48 6.73 22.64 2.11
CA HIS A 48 5.30 22.39 1.98
C HIS A 48 5.00 20.89 1.99
N ARG A 49 3.76 20.52 2.33
CA ARG A 49 3.29 19.12 2.25
C ARG A 49 3.50 18.57 0.85
N LEU A 50 4.06 17.37 0.77
CA LEU A 50 4.19 16.67 -0.50
C LEU A 50 2.80 16.41 -1.12
N SER A 51 2.62 16.82 -2.37
CA SER A 51 1.34 16.63 -3.08
C SER A 51 1.17 15.17 -3.52
N ASP A 52 -0.08 14.73 -3.71
CA ASP A 52 -0.38 13.37 -4.21
C ASP A 52 0.26 13.11 -5.58
N LYS A 53 0.31 14.14 -6.43
CA LYS A 53 1.00 14.07 -7.74
C LYS A 53 2.51 13.89 -7.58
N SER A 54 3.11 14.52 -6.57
CA SER A 54 4.53 14.35 -6.25
C SER A 54 4.81 12.93 -5.74
N VAL A 55 3.96 12.39 -4.85
CA VAL A 55 4.07 10.99 -4.40
C VAL A 55 3.97 10.03 -5.58
N TYR A 56 2.99 10.21 -6.47
CA TYR A 56 2.84 9.41 -7.68
C TYR A 56 4.11 9.45 -8.55
N ARG A 57 4.67 10.65 -8.79
CA ARG A 57 5.88 10.82 -9.58
C ARG A 57 7.10 10.14 -8.96
N LEU A 58 7.27 10.24 -7.63
CA LEU A 58 8.36 9.55 -6.93
C LEU A 58 8.26 8.04 -7.08
N VAL A 59 7.07 7.48 -6.83
CA VAL A 59 6.84 6.03 -7.00
C VAL A 59 7.12 5.59 -8.44
N LYS A 60 6.61 6.34 -9.42
CA LYS A 60 6.85 6.04 -10.84
C LYS A 60 8.34 6.12 -11.19
N LYS A 61 9.04 7.14 -10.71
CA LYS A 61 10.48 7.33 -10.94
C LYS A 61 11.27 6.15 -10.40
N TYR A 62 11.18 5.87 -9.10
CA TYR A 62 12.01 4.84 -8.49
C TYR A 62 11.67 3.43 -8.96
N SER A 63 10.39 3.14 -9.27
CA SER A 63 10.04 1.85 -9.87
C SER A 63 10.59 1.67 -11.29
N SER A 64 10.74 2.76 -12.06
CA SER A 64 11.35 2.71 -13.40
C SER A 64 12.87 2.54 -13.38
N GLU A 65 13.52 2.80 -12.24
CA GLU A 65 14.97 2.63 -12.07
C GLU A 65 15.35 1.18 -11.70
N ILE A 66 14.37 0.32 -11.41
CA ILE A 66 14.60 -1.10 -11.11
C ILE A 66 14.77 -1.86 -12.43
N PRO A 67 15.94 -2.47 -12.71
CA PRO A 67 16.13 -3.29 -13.90
C PRO A 67 15.12 -4.43 -13.94
N GLU A 68 14.48 -4.64 -15.09
CA GLU A 68 13.44 -5.66 -15.31
C GLU A 68 12.19 -5.50 -14.40
N GLY A 69 12.12 -4.40 -13.64
CA GLY A 69 11.01 -4.06 -12.78
C GLY A 69 9.81 -3.50 -13.56
N LYS A 70 8.61 -3.71 -13.03
CA LYS A 70 7.40 -3.03 -13.53
C LYS A 70 7.40 -1.58 -13.04
N VAL A 71 7.02 -0.65 -13.90
CA VAL A 71 6.70 0.72 -13.49
C VAL A 71 5.40 0.69 -12.66
N LEU A 72 5.46 1.23 -11.44
CA LEU A 72 4.37 1.17 -10.47
C LEU A 72 3.75 2.55 -10.21
N SER A 73 2.52 2.52 -9.73
CA SER A 73 1.82 3.64 -9.09
C SER A 73 1.54 3.33 -7.62
N PRO A 74 1.24 4.36 -6.77
CA PRO A 74 0.93 4.15 -5.36
C PRO A 74 -0.21 3.15 -5.12
N HIS A 75 -1.25 3.21 -5.96
CA HIS A 75 -2.36 2.26 -5.88
C HIS A 75 -1.91 0.84 -6.20
N GLN A 76 -1.10 0.62 -7.24
CA GLN A 76 -0.59 -0.71 -7.58
C GLN A 76 0.28 -1.30 -6.48
N ILE A 77 1.10 -0.50 -5.79
CA ILE A 77 1.85 -0.94 -4.61
C ILE A 77 0.87 -1.45 -3.55
N ARG A 78 -0.15 -0.65 -3.21
CA ARG A 78 -1.17 -1.04 -2.23
C ARG A 78 -1.91 -2.33 -2.61
N HIS A 79 -2.34 -2.45 -3.87
CA HIS A 79 -2.99 -3.66 -4.37
C HIS A 79 -2.07 -4.88 -4.19
N SER A 80 -0.83 -4.77 -4.64
CA SER A 80 0.16 -5.84 -4.57
C SER A 80 0.47 -6.27 -3.14
N SER A 81 0.57 -5.31 -2.19
CA SER A 81 0.77 -5.63 -0.78
C SER A 81 -0.40 -6.40 -0.16
N ILE A 82 -1.64 -6.10 -0.56
CA ILE A 82 -2.83 -6.82 -0.07
C ILE A 82 -2.84 -8.25 -0.63
N THR A 83 -2.61 -8.42 -1.93
CA THR A 83 -2.55 -9.74 -2.57
C THR A 83 -1.42 -10.58 -1.97
N ALA A 84 -0.21 -10.04 -1.83
CA ALA A 84 0.93 -10.75 -1.24
C ALA A 84 0.66 -11.19 0.20
N LEU A 85 -0.04 -10.37 0.99
CA LEU A 85 -0.44 -10.75 2.35
C LEU A 85 -1.46 -11.89 2.35
N LEU A 86 -2.46 -11.86 1.45
CA LEU A 86 -3.43 -12.95 1.31
C LEU A 86 -2.75 -14.25 0.88
N GLU A 87 -1.82 -14.19 -0.08
CA GLU A 87 -1.03 -15.35 -0.52
C GLU A 87 -0.20 -15.93 0.63
N ALA A 88 0.56 -15.10 1.34
CA ALA A 88 1.42 -15.54 2.45
C ALA A 88 0.64 -16.10 3.66
N THR A 89 -0.65 -15.76 3.77
CA THR A 89 -1.51 -16.17 4.88
C THR A 89 -2.58 -17.19 4.47
N ASN A 90 -2.47 -17.71 3.24
CA ASN A 90 -3.41 -18.66 2.65
C ASN A 90 -4.89 -18.20 2.72
N GLY A 91 -5.14 -16.92 2.43
CA GLY A 91 -6.48 -16.35 2.36
C GLY A 91 -7.04 -15.78 3.65
N ASN A 92 -6.19 -15.35 4.60
CA ASN A 92 -6.68 -14.72 5.82
C ASN A 92 -7.22 -13.30 5.56
N VAL A 93 -8.46 -13.21 5.07
CA VAL A 93 -9.13 -11.95 4.71
C VAL A 93 -9.30 -11.00 5.89
N ARG A 94 -9.40 -11.51 7.13
CA ARG A 94 -9.52 -10.68 8.34
C ARG A 94 -8.20 -9.99 8.67
N LEU A 95 -7.07 -10.68 8.51
CA LEU A 95 -5.75 -10.10 8.64
C LEU A 95 -5.50 -9.06 7.54
N ALA A 96 -5.84 -9.38 6.30
CA ALA A 96 -5.76 -8.43 5.17
C ALA A 96 -6.66 -7.21 5.37
N GLN A 97 -7.83 -7.36 6.03
CA GLN A 97 -8.69 -6.23 6.39
C GLN A 97 -8.03 -5.31 7.40
N LYS A 98 -7.44 -5.86 8.46
CA LYS A 98 -6.72 -5.07 9.46
C LYS A 98 -5.52 -4.34 8.87
N PHE A 99 -4.78 -4.99 7.98
CA PHE A 99 -3.66 -4.37 7.26
C PHE A 99 -4.11 -3.25 6.31
N SER A 100 -5.10 -3.54 5.45
CA SER A 100 -5.55 -2.59 4.43
C SER A 100 -6.42 -1.46 5.00
N ARG A 101 -7.10 -1.67 6.13
CA ARG A 101 -8.11 -0.75 6.69
C ARG A 101 -9.29 -0.52 5.75
N HIS A 102 -9.61 -1.49 4.89
CA HIS A 102 -10.83 -1.43 4.11
C HIS A 102 -12.05 -1.61 5.03
N SER A 103 -12.94 -0.63 5.03
CA SER A 103 -14.21 -0.71 5.76
C SER A 103 -15.14 -1.79 5.20
N ASN A 104 -14.94 -2.20 3.94
CA ASN A 104 -15.75 -3.20 3.26
C ASN A 104 -14.94 -4.46 2.95
N LEU A 105 -15.41 -5.61 3.47
CA LEU A 105 -14.84 -6.93 3.20
C LEU A 105 -15.03 -7.38 1.75
N ASN A 106 -16.07 -6.93 1.06
CA ASN A 106 -16.34 -7.31 -0.33
C ASN A 106 -15.18 -6.91 -1.25
N THR A 107 -14.53 -5.78 -0.96
CA THR A 107 -13.34 -5.35 -1.71
C THR A 107 -12.18 -6.31 -1.52
N LEU A 108 -12.04 -6.97 -0.35
CA LEU A 108 -10.99 -7.94 -0.07
C LEU A 108 -11.27 -9.31 -0.68
N MET A 109 -12.54 -9.73 -0.73
CA MET A 109 -12.95 -10.95 -1.42
C MET A 109 -12.52 -10.93 -2.89
N ILE A 110 -12.63 -9.77 -3.57
CA ILE A 110 -12.13 -9.64 -4.96
C ILE A 110 -10.62 -9.95 -5.07
N TYR A 111 -9.80 -9.58 -4.08
CA TYR A 111 -8.37 -9.94 -4.12
C TYR A 111 -8.15 -11.42 -3.83
N ASP A 112 -8.93 -11.98 -2.91
CA ASP A 112 -8.86 -13.41 -2.55
C ASP A 112 -9.28 -14.29 -3.73
N ASP A 113 -10.41 -13.96 -4.38
CA ASP A 113 -10.92 -14.65 -5.56
C ASP A 113 -9.97 -14.50 -6.77
N ASN A 114 -9.20 -13.42 -6.85
CA ASN A 114 -8.18 -13.26 -7.90
C ASN A 114 -6.90 -14.06 -7.60
N ARG A 115 -6.58 -14.36 -6.33
CA ARG A 115 -5.38 -15.14 -5.97
C ARG A 115 -5.59 -16.63 -6.26
N VAL A 116 -6.78 -17.13 -5.95
CA VAL A 116 -7.14 -18.53 -6.17
C VAL A 116 -7.88 -18.57 -7.49
N ALA A 117 -7.42 -19.38 -8.44
CA ALA A 117 -8.22 -19.65 -9.64
C ALA A 117 -9.43 -20.54 -9.25
N LEU A 118 -10.31 -20.07 -8.36
CA LEU A 118 -11.45 -20.81 -7.80
C LEU A 118 -12.34 -21.34 -8.92
N GLN A 119 -12.41 -20.60 -10.03
CA GLN A 119 -13.08 -21.07 -11.23
C GLN A 119 -12.39 -22.30 -11.83
N GLN A 120 -11.07 -22.31 -11.94
CA GLN A 120 -10.30 -23.46 -12.42
C GLN A 120 -10.38 -24.64 -11.45
N GLU A 121 -10.31 -24.39 -10.14
CA GLU A 121 -10.44 -25.41 -9.10
C GLU A 121 -11.84 -26.03 -9.12
N ALA A 122 -12.90 -25.22 -9.20
CA ALA A 122 -14.28 -25.70 -9.33
C ALA A 122 -14.50 -26.52 -10.61
N VAL A 123 -13.96 -26.08 -11.75
CA VAL A 123 -14.00 -26.83 -13.01
C VAL A 123 -13.31 -28.19 -12.86
N ASN A 124 -12.13 -28.24 -12.23
CA ASN A 124 -11.39 -29.49 -12.02
C ASN A 124 -12.10 -30.44 -11.04
N ILE A 125 -12.71 -29.92 -9.98
CA ILE A 125 -13.51 -30.73 -9.03
C ILE A 125 -14.68 -31.37 -9.76
N LEU A 126 -15.44 -30.58 -10.54
CA LEU A 126 -16.58 -31.09 -11.31
C LEU A 126 -16.13 -32.13 -12.35
N ALA A 127 -15.00 -31.91 -13.02
CA ALA A 127 -14.44 -32.85 -13.99
C ALA A 127 -14.04 -34.19 -13.36
N ASN A 128 -13.69 -34.22 -12.06
CA ASN A 128 -13.37 -35.45 -11.32
C ASN A 128 -14.59 -36.12 -10.69
N MET A 129 -15.77 -35.49 -10.74
CA MET A 129 -17.05 -36.03 -10.23
C MET A 129 -17.88 -36.74 -11.30
N VAL A 130 -17.45 -36.70 -12.56
CA VAL A 130 -18.08 -37.36 -13.73
C VAL A 130 -17.13 -38.40 -14.29
#